data_AF-F3G490-F1
#
_entry.id   AF-F3G490-F1
#
_cell.length_a   1.000
_cell.length_b   1.000
_cell.length_c   1.000
_cell.angle_alpha   90.00
_cell.angle_beta   90.00
_cell.angle_gamma   90.00
#
_symmetry.space_group_name_H-M   'P 1'
#
loop_
_entity.id
_entity.type
_entity.pdbx_description
1 polymer ?
#
loop_
_entity_poly.entity_id
_entity_poly.type
_entity_poly.pdbx_seq_one_letter_code
_entity_poly.pdbx_strand_id
1 'polypeptide(L)'
;MADGDNIRAVIYGDGINQDGRTNGITAPSAVSQEKLLKRVYKDFGITANDISMVEAHGTGTNLGDPIEFNALCAAFTTDSAHKNYCALGSVKANIGHTQFAAGISSVIKSVLALEHSTIPPLIHHTTGNSRIDLAGSPFYVAKSSQPWQARNGRRLATISAFGASGTNAHVVLGDLPQPVRHTAEKFGPQLILLSANSDPQLVKLLQKLREHLESDATVSLTNIAYTLACGRRHFGKRVAILCRSVSELANALGSLLSAAKPSMQIFTPSDLGQGNAQALLKQAHVYIENGQVNDASFQGSICSLPASPFNSMSFWASSKDKAPAKQASVARPSPPASAPRATAARSKAASKYCEFTLTVDDFFIADHLVMGQKVLPGVMYIELMKRSVCAVYGDKFKNAYQIALNDIAWVQPMVFTDATPRHAYRLLWK
;
A
#
# COMPACT_ATOMS: atom_id res chain seq x y z
N MET A 1 24.62 1.35 -14.78
CA MET A 1 25.68 2.38 -14.92
C MET A 1 26.17 2.47 -16.37
N ALA A 2 26.57 1.36 -17.01
CA ALA A 2 26.98 1.35 -18.42
C ALA A 2 25.91 1.92 -19.37
N ASP A 3 24.63 1.64 -19.09
CA ASP A 3 23.51 2.04 -19.94
C ASP A 3 23.05 3.50 -19.73
N GLY A 4 23.65 4.23 -18.78
CA GLY A 4 23.30 5.64 -18.54
C GLY A 4 21.91 5.88 -17.95
N ASP A 5 21.30 4.86 -17.32
CA ASP A 5 20.00 4.96 -16.66
C ASP A 5 19.96 5.98 -15.53
N ASN A 6 18.77 6.54 -15.29
CA ASN A 6 18.49 7.35 -14.12
C ASN A 6 18.36 6.47 -12.87
N ILE A 7 19.42 6.39 -12.08
CA ILE A 7 19.45 5.60 -10.84
C ILE A 7 18.87 6.46 -9.71
N ARG A 8 17.68 6.10 -9.24
CA ARG A 8 16.98 6.81 -8.15
C ARG A 8 17.41 6.34 -6.75
N ALA A 9 17.81 5.07 -6.64
CA ALA A 9 18.31 4.43 -5.43
C ALA A 9 19.01 3.11 -5.78
N VAL A 10 19.78 2.56 -4.84
CA VAL A 10 20.44 1.25 -4.95
C VAL A 10 19.88 0.30 -3.91
N ILE A 11 19.54 -0.93 -4.31
CA ILE A 11 19.29 -2.04 -3.38
C ILE A 11 20.65 -2.61 -2.94
N TYR A 12 20.98 -2.45 -1.66
CA TYR A 12 22.23 -2.93 -1.08
C TYR A 12 22.14 -4.37 -0.57
N GLY A 13 20.94 -4.81 -0.24
CA GLY A 13 20.67 -6.17 0.17
C GLY A 13 19.18 -6.42 0.31
N ASP A 14 18.79 -7.67 0.10
CA ASP A 14 17.42 -8.12 0.24
C ASP A 14 17.36 -9.56 0.75
N GLY A 15 16.21 -9.96 1.25
CA GLY A 15 15.99 -11.34 1.60
C GLY A 15 14.54 -11.64 1.93
N ILE A 16 14.23 -12.93 1.89
CA ILE A 16 12.93 -13.47 2.30
C ILE A 16 13.12 -14.65 3.25
N ASN A 17 12.15 -14.88 4.13
CA ASN A 17 12.02 -16.12 4.89
C ASN A 17 10.55 -16.42 5.23
N GLN A 18 10.35 -17.38 6.12
CA GLN A 18 9.04 -17.81 6.60
C GLN A 18 9.00 -17.88 8.13
N ASP A 19 7.84 -17.54 8.69
CA ASP A 19 7.59 -17.62 10.13
C ASP A 19 7.64 -19.06 10.66
N GLY A 20 7.29 -20.05 9.84
CA GLY A 20 7.26 -21.45 10.24
C GLY A 20 6.09 -21.73 11.20
N ARG A 21 6.33 -22.47 12.28
CA ARG A 21 5.29 -22.81 13.25
C ARG A 21 5.06 -21.66 14.24
N THR A 22 3.86 -21.08 14.19
CA THR A 22 3.41 -20.02 15.11
C THR A 22 2.07 -20.39 15.77
N ASN A 23 1.54 -19.52 16.64
CA ASN A 23 0.28 -19.75 17.38
C ASN A 23 -1.01 -19.62 16.54
N GLY A 24 -0.88 -19.64 15.22
CA GLY A 24 -1.96 -19.52 14.25
C GLY A 24 -1.42 -19.03 12.92
N ILE A 25 -2.09 -19.35 11.81
CA ILE A 25 -1.59 -19.04 10.47
C ILE A 25 -1.29 -17.55 10.24
N THR A 26 -1.96 -16.66 11.00
CA THR A 26 -1.78 -15.20 10.93
C THR A 26 -0.92 -14.60 12.05
N ALA A 27 -0.41 -15.42 12.96
CA ALA A 27 0.40 -14.95 14.07
C ALA A 27 1.86 -14.73 13.59
N PRO A 28 2.39 -13.50 13.69
CA PRO A 28 3.76 -13.21 13.25
C PRO A 28 4.81 -13.80 14.19
N SER A 29 6.03 -14.01 13.69
CA SER A 29 7.17 -14.50 14.49
C SER A 29 8.29 -13.45 14.60
N ALA A 30 8.46 -12.87 15.80
CA ALA A 30 9.57 -11.94 16.09
C ALA A 30 10.94 -12.56 15.77
N VAL A 31 11.11 -13.84 16.13
CA VAL A 31 12.36 -14.58 15.92
C VAL A 31 12.66 -14.75 14.43
N SER A 32 11.65 -15.01 13.61
CA SER A 32 11.82 -15.18 12.17
C SER A 32 12.13 -13.84 11.50
N GLN A 33 11.47 -12.76 11.92
CA GLN A 33 11.78 -11.40 11.46
C GLN A 33 13.20 -10.99 11.85
N GLU A 34 13.61 -11.18 13.11
CA GLU A 34 14.98 -10.88 13.58
C GLU A 34 16.02 -11.65 12.76
N LYS A 35 15.81 -12.96 12.56
CA LYS A 35 16.70 -13.80 11.76
C LYS A 35 16.82 -13.30 10.33
N LEU A 36 15.72 -12.86 9.72
CA LEU A 36 15.73 -12.30 8.38
C LEU A 36 16.60 -11.04 8.33
N LEU A 37 16.34 -10.07 9.21
CA LEU A 37 17.05 -8.79 9.29
C LEU A 37 18.56 -9.01 9.48
N LYS A 38 18.94 -9.79 10.51
CA LYS A 38 20.35 -10.11 10.80
C LYS A 38 21.02 -10.83 9.63
N ARG A 39 20.31 -11.76 8.97
CA ARG A 39 20.84 -12.47 7.82
C ARG A 39 21.11 -11.51 6.66
N VAL A 40 20.16 -10.64 6.30
CA VAL A 40 20.36 -9.66 5.23
C VAL A 40 21.56 -8.76 5.56
N TYR A 41 21.68 -8.29 6.80
CA TYR A 41 22.81 -7.44 7.17
C TYR A 41 24.14 -8.18 7.10
N LYS A 42 24.19 -9.43 7.55
CA LYS A 42 25.38 -10.27 7.47
C LYS A 42 25.76 -10.62 6.02
N ASP A 43 24.80 -11.13 5.24
CA ASP A 43 25.03 -11.67 3.89
C ASP A 43 25.51 -10.56 2.92
N PHE A 44 25.08 -9.31 3.15
CA PHE A 44 25.44 -8.15 2.32
C PHE A 44 26.44 -7.19 2.97
N GLY A 45 26.99 -7.52 4.14
CA GLY A 45 27.98 -6.69 4.83
C GLY A 45 27.48 -5.30 5.24
N ILE A 46 26.21 -5.20 5.66
CA ILE A 46 25.55 -3.95 6.05
C ILE A 46 25.66 -3.77 7.57
N THR A 47 26.17 -2.63 8.01
CA THR A 47 26.20 -2.25 9.42
C THR A 47 24.87 -1.62 9.81
N ALA A 48 24.16 -2.17 10.82
CA ALA A 48 22.86 -1.63 11.25
C ALA A 48 22.93 -0.16 11.74
N ASN A 49 24.08 0.27 12.28
CA ASN A 49 24.32 1.65 12.71
C ASN A 49 24.42 2.67 11.55
N ASP A 50 24.56 2.21 10.31
CA ASP A 50 24.55 3.05 9.10
C ASP A 50 23.11 3.30 8.60
N ILE A 51 22.16 2.44 8.99
CA ILE A 51 20.74 2.59 8.65
C ILE A 51 20.14 3.68 9.53
N SER A 52 19.59 4.73 8.90
CA SER A 52 19.06 5.91 9.58
C SER A 52 17.57 6.13 9.35
N MET A 53 16.92 5.27 8.55
CA MET A 53 15.48 5.23 8.40
C MET A 53 14.98 3.78 8.29
N VAL A 54 13.92 3.45 9.02
CA VAL A 54 13.16 2.20 8.92
C VAL A 54 11.78 2.55 8.39
N GLU A 55 11.44 1.94 7.26
CA GLU A 55 10.08 1.84 6.75
C GLU A 55 9.53 0.48 7.17
N ALA A 56 8.86 0.47 8.32
CA ALA A 56 8.30 -0.72 8.93
C ALA A 56 7.12 -1.27 8.13
N HIS A 57 6.82 -2.56 8.34
CA HIS A 57 5.56 -3.13 7.94
C HIS A 57 4.41 -2.39 8.64
N GLY A 58 4.50 -2.13 9.94
CA GLY A 58 3.74 -1.10 10.66
C GLY A 58 2.24 -1.12 10.34
N THR A 59 1.57 -2.22 10.67
CA THR A 59 0.13 -2.42 10.41
C THR A 59 -0.77 -1.62 11.34
N GLY A 60 -0.23 -1.03 12.40
CA GLY A 60 -1.03 -0.32 13.41
C GLY A 60 -1.74 -1.29 14.36
N THR A 61 -1.28 -2.55 14.44
CA THR A 61 -1.94 -3.54 15.29
C THR A 61 -1.30 -3.59 16.67
N ASN A 62 -2.16 -3.72 17.68
CA ASN A 62 -1.77 -3.82 19.07
C ASN A 62 -0.72 -4.91 19.35
N LEU A 63 -0.81 -6.05 18.66
CA LEU A 63 0.10 -7.19 18.84
C LEU A 63 1.27 -7.17 17.84
N GLY A 64 1.02 -6.85 16.56
CA GLY A 64 2.03 -6.95 15.51
C GLY A 64 3.11 -5.88 15.62
N ASP A 65 2.75 -4.64 15.94
CA ASP A 65 3.73 -3.54 16.00
C ASP A 65 4.79 -3.77 17.09
N PRO A 66 4.46 -4.21 18.33
CA PRO A 66 5.49 -4.59 19.31
C PRO A 66 6.36 -5.78 18.86
N ILE A 67 5.81 -6.75 18.14
CA ILE A 67 6.55 -7.91 17.63
C ILE A 67 7.61 -7.47 16.61
N GLU A 68 7.19 -6.64 15.64
CA GLU A 68 8.09 -6.07 14.64
C GLU A 68 9.16 -5.17 15.28
N PHE A 69 8.75 -4.29 16.20
CA PHE A 69 9.65 -3.39 16.90
C PHE A 69 10.75 -4.14 17.67
N ASN A 70 10.38 -5.23 18.35
CA ASN A 70 11.35 -6.04 19.09
C ASN A 70 12.33 -6.75 18.16
N ALA A 71 11.86 -7.26 17.02
CA ALA A 71 12.72 -7.87 16.01
C ALA A 71 13.71 -6.85 15.41
N LEU A 72 13.24 -5.63 15.13
CA LEU A 72 14.07 -4.51 14.70
C LEU A 72 15.12 -4.15 15.76
N CYS A 73 14.72 -4.00 17.02
CA CYS A 73 15.65 -3.71 18.10
C CYS A 73 16.73 -4.79 18.18
N ALA A 74 16.34 -6.07 18.20
CA ALA A 74 17.27 -7.19 18.30
C ALA A 74 18.26 -7.27 17.12
N ALA A 75 17.85 -6.84 15.91
CA ALA A 75 18.72 -6.76 14.75
C ALA A 75 19.69 -5.56 14.80
N PHE A 76 19.29 -4.45 15.41
CA PHE A 76 20.08 -3.22 15.51
C PHE A 76 21.00 -3.16 16.75
N THR A 77 20.75 -3.95 17.79
CA THR A 77 21.45 -3.87 19.08
C THR A 77 22.76 -4.64 19.18
N THR A 78 23.36 -5.10 18.07
CA THR A 78 24.62 -5.86 18.12
C THR A 78 25.86 -5.02 18.48
N ASP A 79 25.82 -3.67 18.38
CA ASP A 79 26.90 -2.74 18.75
C ASP A 79 26.38 -1.46 19.48
N SER A 80 25.59 -1.67 20.55
CA SER A 80 24.62 -0.72 21.13
C SER A 80 25.15 0.50 21.91
N ALA A 81 25.86 1.44 21.28
CA ALA A 81 26.13 2.75 21.89
C ALA A 81 25.15 3.87 21.47
N HIS A 82 24.48 3.72 20.32
CA HIS A 82 23.67 4.80 19.75
C HIS A 82 22.16 4.54 19.95
N LYS A 83 21.50 5.45 20.68
CA LYS A 83 20.03 5.50 20.81
C LYS A 83 19.48 6.65 19.97
N ASN A 84 18.19 6.59 19.65
CA ASN A 84 17.45 7.72 19.08
C ASN A 84 18.10 8.34 17.82
N TYR A 85 18.61 7.50 16.91
CA TYR A 85 19.31 7.96 15.70
C TYR A 85 18.67 7.51 14.38
N CYS A 86 17.82 6.48 14.42
CA CYS A 86 17.17 5.93 13.24
C CYS A 86 15.67 6.28 13.24
N ALA A 87 15.19 6.96 12.21
CA ALA A 87 13.76 7.28 12.11
C ALA A 87 12.95 6.00 11.85
N LEU A 88 11.83 5.84 12.54
CA LEU A 88 10.87 4.75 12.34
C LEU A 88 9.58 5.31 11.76
N GLY A 89 9.12 4.74 10.65
CA GLY A 89 7.90 5.15 9.97
C GLY A 89 7.23 4.01 9.20
N SER A 90 6.05 4.30 8.65
CA SER A 90 5.31 3.42 7.75
C SER A 90 4.38 4.27 6.88
N VAL A 91 4.39 4.05 5.57
CA VAL A 91 3.51 4.70 4.58
C VAL A 91 2.05 4.36 4.82
N LYS A 92 1.75 3.28 5.54
CA LYS A 92 0.38 2.85 5.84
C LYS A 92 -0.37 3.86 6.70
N ALA A 93 0.33 4.70 7.46
CA ALA A 93 -0.27 5.83 8.16
C ALA A 93 -0.88 6.86 7.18
N ASN A 94 -0.37 6.96 5.95
CA ASN A 94 -0.83 7.93 4.95
C ASN A 94 -1.90 7.36 4.01
N ILE A 95 -1.74 6.11 3.57
CA ILE A 95 -2.56 5.53 2.49
C ILE A 95 -3.29 4.25 2.90
N GLY A 96 -3.23 3.88 4.17
CA GLY A 96 -3.74 2.60 4.67
C GLY A 96 -2.91 1.41 4.20
N HIS A 97 -3.39 0.20 4.53
CA HIS A 97 -2.71 -1.03 4.12
C HIS A 97 -3.14 -1.44 2.70
N THR A 98 -2.29 -1.17 1.71
CA THR A 98 -2.52 -1.48 0.28
C THR A 98 -2.34 -2.97 -0.08
N GLN A 99 -2.49 -3.87 0.89
CA GLN A 99 -2.29 -5.33 0.79
C GLN A 99 -1.06 -5.71 -0.05
N PHE A 100 -1.27 -6.30 -1.22
CA PHE A 100 -0.21 -6.75 -2.13
C PHE A 100 0.71 -5.64 -2.62
N ALA A 101 0.24 -4.38 -2.64
CA ALA A 101 1.05 -3.23 -3.02
C ALA A 101 1.80 -2.59 -1.82
N ALA A 102 1.66 -3.11 -0.60
CA ALA A 102 2.24 -2.47 0.59
C ALA A 102 3.78 -2.39 0.53
N GLY A 103 4.44 -3.44 0.01
CA GLY A 103 5.89 -3.46 -0.15
C GLY A 103 6.37 -2.39 -1.13
N ILE A 104 5.78 -2.34 -2.34
CA ILE A 104 6.19 -1.35 -3.34
C ILE A 104 5.83 0.09 -2.92
N SER A 105 4.72 0.31 -2.22
CA SER A 105 4.41 1.63 -1.64
C SER A 105 5.50 2.11 -0.66
N SER A 106 6.03 1.19 0.14
CA SER A 106 7.09 1.45 1.13
C SER A 106 8.44 1.75 0.45
N VAL A 107 8.75 1.02 -0.63
CA VAL A 107 9.91 1.29 -1.50
C VAL A 107 9.79 2.66 -2.16
N ILE A 108 8.64 2.99 -2.76
CA ILE A 108 8.42 4.30 -3.42
C ILE A 108 8.63 5.45 -2.43
N LYS A 109 8.05 5.36 -1.22
CA LYS A 109 8.27 6.37 -0.17
C LYS A 109 9.76 6.50 0.18
N SER A 110 10.45 5.38 0.33
CA SER A 110 11.86 5.36 0.71
C SER A 110 12.76 5.94 -0.38
N VAL A 111 12.48 5.66 -1.66
CA VAL A 111 13.18 6.27 -2.81
C VAL A 111 12.96 7.77 -2.84
N LEU A 112 11.72 8.24 -2.68
CA LEU A 112 11.42 9.68 -2.63
C LEU A 112 12.12 10.37 -1.44
N ALA A 113 12.18 9.70 -0.28
CA ALA A 113 12.90 10.21 0.89
C ALA A 113 14.41 10.38 0.61
N LEU A 114 15.03 9.45 -0.11
CA LEU A 114 16.43 9.54 -0.54
C LEU A 114 16.64 10.69 -1.53
N GLU A 115 15.82 10.77 -2.59
CA GLU A 115 15.92 11.81 -3.62
C GLU A 115 15.76 13.22 -3.06
N HIS A 116 14.82 13.40 -2.13
CA HIS A 116 14.61 14.68 -1.46
C HIS A 116 15.54 14.88 -0.26
N SER A 117 16.43 13.92 0.04
CA SER A 117 17.32 13.95 1.20
C SER A 117 16.56 14.33 2.48
N THR A 118 15.39 13.73 2.68
CA THR A 118 14.39 14.16 3.69
C THR A 118 13.73 12.95 4.34
N ILE A 119 13.66 12.96 5.68
CA ILE A 119 12.89 11.98 6.44
C ILE A 119 11.45 12.50 6.58
N PRO A 120 10.44 11.81 6.02
CA PRO A 120 9.05 12.20 6.15
C PRO A 120 8.49 11.90 7.54
N PRO A 121 7.49 12.67 8.01
CA PRO A 121 6.87 12.42 9.31
C PRO A 121 6.04 11.12 9.31
N LEU A 122 5.92 10.50 10.48
CA LEU A 122 4.89 9.49 10.73
C LEU A 122 3.64 10.17 11.30
N ILE A 123 2.62 10.29 10.47
CA ILE A 123 1.34 10.90 10.88
C ILE A 123 0.51 9.94 11.75
N HIS A 124 -0.48 10.49 12.45
CA HIS A 124 -1.33 9.78 13.43
C HIS A 124 -0.61 9.21 14.66
N HIS A 125 0.68 9.50 14.84
CA HIS A 125 1.43 9.11 16.04
C HIS A 125 1.33 10.21 17.12
N THR A 126 0.25 10.18 17.90
CA THR A 126 0.04 11.08 19.06
C THR A 126 0.58 10.46 20.35
N THR A 127 0.02 9.30 20.73
CA THR A 127 0.47 8.48 21.86
C THR A 127 0.96 7.14 21.33
N GLY A 128 2.21 6.79 21.61
CA GLY A 128 2.80 5.52 21.18
C GLY A 128 2.15 4.30 21.85
N ASN A 129 2.35 3.12 21.27
CA ASN A 129 1.94 1.86 21.88
C ASN A 129 2.74 1.63 23.18
N SER A 130 2.06 1.45 24.32
CA SER A 130 2.71 1.30 25.63
C SER A 130 3.60 0.06 25.77
N ARG A 131 3.50 -0.88 24.83
CA ARG A 131 4.36 -2.07 24.73
C ARG A 131 5.64 -1.83 23.91
N ILE A 132 5.84 -0.62 23.40
CA ILE A 132 7.01 -0.23 22.62
C ILE A 132 7.84 0.75 23.45
N ASP A 133 9.03 0.33 23.87
CA ASP A 133 10.01 1.22 24.51
C ASP A 133 10.83 1.96 23.45
N LEU A 134 10.25 3.02 22.88
CA LEU A 134 10.93 3.83 21.88
C LEU A 134 12.14 4.57 22.48
N ALA A 135 12.02 5.08 23.70
CA ALA A 135 13.05 5.89 24.36
C ALA A 135 14.33 5.08 24.67
N GLY A 136 14.18 3.80 24.98
CA GLY A 136 15.29 2.87 25.19
C GLY A 136 15.97 2.39 23.90
N SER A 137 15.40 2.69 22.73
CA SER A 137 15.76 2.05 21.45
C SER A 137 16.64 2.91 20.54
N PRO A 138 17.20 2.32 19.46
CA PRO A 138 17.81 3.06 18.34
C PRO A 138 16.86 4.02 17.63
N PHE A 139 15.54 3.80 17.77
CA PHE A 139 14.52 4.36 16.92
C PHE A 139 13.86 5.60 17.50
N TYR A 140 13.39 6.47 16.61
CA TYR A 140 12.57 7.62 16.96
C TYR A 140 11.50 7.88 15.91
N VAL A 141 10.44 8.60 16.29
CA VAL A 141 9.36 8.96 15.35
C VAL A 141 9.52 10.41 14.93
N ALA A 142 9.71 10.65 13.63
CA ALA A 142 9.74 12.00 13.06
C ALA A 142 8.33 12.61 13.10
N LYS A 143 8.17 13.76 13.77
CA LYS A 143 6.88 14.47 13.90
C LYS A 143 6.63 15.47 12.76
N SER A 144 7.70 15.93 12.12
CA SER A 144 7.68 16.82 10.96
C SER A 144 8.69 16.34 9.93
N SER A 145 8.54 16.82 8.69
CA SER A 145 9.55 16.64 7.66
C SER A 145 10.88 17.24 8.14
N GLN A 146 11.99 16.52 7.96
CA GLN A 146 13.30 16.96 8.42
C GLN A 146 14.42 16.52 7.45
N PRO A 147 15.52 17.28 7.35
CA PRO A 147 16.65 16.88 6.51
C PRO A 147 17.20 15.52 6.92
N TRP A 148 17.39 14.65 5.94
CA TRP A 148 18.07 13.37 6.12
C TRP A 148 19.58 13.57 5.93
N GLN A 149 20.32 13.57 7.03
CA GLN A 149 21.78 13.66 6.97
C GLN A 149 22.39 12.30 6.63
N ALA A 150 23.38 12.29 5.74
CA ALA A 150 24.12 11.09 5.41
C ALA A 150 24.99 10.64 6.59
N ARG A 151 25.03 9.34 6.87
CA ARG A 151 25.92 8.72 7.86
C ARG A 151 27.01 7.95 7.11
N ASN A 152 28.26 8.14 7.48
CA ASN A 152 29.39 7.51 6.78
C ASN A 152 29.36 7.74 5.25
N GLY A 153 28.94 8.95 4.87
CA GLY A 153 28.84 9.38 3.47
C GLY A 153 27.62 8.87 2.70
N ARG A 154 26.67 8.17 3.33
CA ARG A 154 25.50 7.58 2.63
C ARG A 154 24.22 7.67 3.47
N ARG A 155 23.07 7.70 2.80
CA ARG A 155 21.77 7.46 3.44
C ARG A 155 21.33 6.04 3.17
N LEU A 156 20.98 5.32 4.23
CA LEU A 156 20.45 3.96 4.15
C LEU A 156 19.10 3.88 4.84
N ALA A 157 18.11 3.39 4.10
CA ALA A 157 16.82 2.98 4.63
C ALA A 157 16.67 1.47 4.56
N THR A 158 15.89 0.93 5.48
CA THR A 158 15.45 -0.45 5.39
C THR A 158 13.92 -0.53 5.35
N ILE A 159 13.41 -1.54 4.65
CA ILE A 159 11.99 -1.74 4.38
C ILE A 159 11.61 -3.17 4.77
N SER A 160 10.54 -3.31 5.56
CA SER A 160 10.00 -4.60 5.97
C SER A 160 8.58 -4.81 5.45
N ALA A 161 8.30 -6.03 4.97
CA ALA A 161 6.97 -6.44 4.57
C ALA A 161 6.69 -7.88 5.03
N PHE A 162 5.66 -8.05 5.85
CA PHE A 162 5.31 -9.35 6.44
C PHE A 162 3.94 -9.79 5.96
N GLY A 163 3.91 -10.93 5.26
CA GLY A 163 2.68 -11.51 4.75
C GLY A 163 1.89 -12.16 5.88
N ALA A 164 0.56 -12.05 5.82
CA ALA A 164 -0.32 -12.62 6.83
C ALA A 164 -0.24 -14.16 6.93
N SER A 165 0.41 -14.86 6.00
CA SER A 165 0.67 -16.30 6.06
C SER A 165 2.07 -16.66 6.56
N GLY A 166 2.85 -15.67 6.99
CA GLY A 166 4.21 -15.84 7.54
C GLY A 166 5.36 -15.55 6.57
N THR A 167 5.10 -15.27 5.29
CA THR A 167 6.17 -14.94 4.34
C THR A 167 6.71 -13.54 4.63
N ASN A 168 7.98 -13.44 5.01
CA ASN A 168 8.60 -12.15 5.32
C ASN A 168 9.54 -11.72 4.20
N ALA A 169 9.62 -10.42 3.96
CA ALA A 169 10.58 -9.80 3.06
C ALA A 169 11.22 -8.58 3.73
N HIS A 170 12.51 -8.37 3.44
CA HIS A 170 13.29 -7.28 3.97
C HIS A 170 14.28 -6.76 2.92
N VAL A 171 14.41 -5.44 2.79
CA VAL A 171 15.27 -4.79 1.78
C VAL A 171 16.01 -3.62 2.43
N VAL A 172 17.25 -3.39 2.03
CA VAL A 172 18.02 -2.18 2.35
C VAL A 172 18.25 -1.38 1.07
N LEU A 173 17.80 -0.13 1.07
CA LEU A 173 17.97 0.85 -0.02
C LEU A 173 18.90 1.97 0.43
N GLY A 174 19.57 2.62 -0.52
CA GLY A 174 20.32 3.83 -0.22
C GLY A 174 20.76 4.64 -1.41
N ASP A 175 21.46 5.73 -1.10
CA ASP A 175 22.09 6.60 -2.09
C ASP A 175 23.09 5.82 -2.95
N LEU A 176 23.40 6.34 -4.15
CA LEU A 176 24.52 5.83 -4.94
C LEU A 176 25.85 6.05 -4.21
N PRO A 177 26.81 5.11 -4.33
CA PRO A 177 28.12 5.25 -3.68
C PRO A 177 28.98 6.37 -4.29
N GLN A 178 28.66 6.86 -5.50
CA GLN A 178 29.25 8.06 -6.10
C GLN A 178 28.18 8.86 -6.86
N PRO A 179 28.23 10.20 -6.85
CA PRO A 179 27.35 11.01 -7.69
C PRO A 179 27.59 10.66 -9.16
N VAL A 180 26.52 10.30 -9.87
CA VAL A 180 26.59 10.04 -11.31
C VAL A 180 27.04 11.33 -11.99
N ARG A 181 28.13 11.28 -12.76
CA ARG A 181 28.55 12.42 -13.57
C ARG A 181 27.44 12.71 -14.58
N HIS A 182 26.78 13.84 -14.45
CA HIS A 182 25.88 14.33 -15.50
C HIS A 182 26.68 14.48 -16.79
N THR A 183 26.16 13.91 -17.88
CA THR A 183 26.72 14.15 -19.22
C THR A 183 26.73 15.66 -19.48
N ALA A 184 27.88 16.19 -19.89
CA ALA A 184 28.01 17.62 -20.19
C ALA A 184 26.92 18.04 -21.20
N GLU A 185 26.24 19.15 -20.93
CA GLU A 185 25.24 19.67 -21.85
C GLU A 185 25.89 19.99 -23.20
N LYS A 186 25.26 19.53 -24.29
CA LYS A 186 25.66 19.98 -25.62
C LYS A 186 25.04 21.34 -25.88
N PHE A 187 25.89 22.32 -26.14
CA PHE A 187 25.48 23.63 -26.64
C PHE A 187 25.01 23.49 -28.09
N GLY A 188 23.76 23.88 -28.35
CA GLY A 188 23.15 23.83 -29.69
C GLY A 188 21.64 23.54 -29.65
N PRO A 189 20.96 23.68 -30.80
CA PRO A 189 19.53 23.36 -30.90
C PRO A 189 19.28 21.87 -30.64
N GLN A 190 18.20 21.59 -29.93
CA GLN A 190 17.68 20.25 -29.65
C GLN A 190 16.35 20.06 -30.38
N LEU A 191 16.09 18.81 -30.81
CA LEU A 191 14.83 18.41 -31.43
C LEU A 191 13.97 17.71 -30.37
N ILE A 192 12.82 18.28 -30.05
CA ILE A 192 11.85 17.72 -29.09
C ILE A 192 10.72 17.07 -29.87
N LEU A 193 10.52 15.77 -29.63
CA LEU A 193 9.52 14.96 -30.31
C LEU A 193 8.40 14.60 -29.35
N LEU A 194 7.17 15.00 -29.68
CA LEU A 194 5.99 14.69 -28.89
C LEU A 194 4.98 13.93 -29.73
N SER A 195 4.24 13.02 -29.11
CA SER A 195 3.09 12.40 -29.76
C SER A 195 2.04 11.88 -28.80
N ALA A 196 0.83 11.72 -29.31
CA ALA A 196 -0.30 11.10 -28.62
C ALA A 196 -1.23 10.37 -29.59
N ASN A 197 -2.17 9.58 -29.06
CA ASN A 197 -3.17 8.87 -29.86
C ASN A 197 -4.29 9.78 -30.39
N SER A 198 -4.48 10.97 -29.81
CA SER A 198 -5.53 11.91 -30.20
C SER A 198 -5.12 13.36 -29.90
N ASP A 199 -5.74 14.33 -30.57
CA ASP A 199 -5.49 15.76 -30.35
C ASP A 199 -5.76 16.19 -28.89
N PRO A 200 -6.85 15.76 -28.23
CA PRO A 200 -7.06 16.07 -26.81
C PRO A 200 -5.98 15.51 -25.87
N GLN A 201 -5.46 14.30 -26.15
CA GLN A 201 -4.37 13.74 -25.37
C GLN A 201 -3.05 14.47 -25.62
N LEU A 202 -2.81 14.92 -26.86
CA LEU A 202 -1.66 15.75 -27.19
C LEU A 202 -1.70 17.06 -26.40
N VAL A 203 -2.84 17.77 -26.39
CA VAL A 203 -3.03 19.00 -25.58
C VAL A 203 -2.73 18.75 -24.10
N LYS A 204 -3.25 17.67 -23.51
CA LYS A 204 -2.95 17.30 -22.11
C LYS A 204 -1.47 17.01 -21.88
N LEU A 205 -0.79 16.39 -22.84
CA LEU A 205 0.64 16.12 -22.75
C LEU A 205 1.45 17.43 -22.78
N LEU A 206 1.09 18.36 -23.67
CA LEU A 206 1.71 19.68 -23.77
C LEU A 206 1.54 20.48 -22.47
N GLN A 207 0.34 20.48 -21.88
CA GLN A 207 0.05 21.12 -20.58
C GLN A 207 0.93 20.56 -19.47
N LYS A 208 0.92 19.23 -19.29
CA LYS A 208 1.72 18.56 -18.25
C LYS A 208 3.21 18.80 -18.42
N LEU A 209 3.72 18.78 -19.65
CA LEU A 209 5.12 19.06 -19.91
C LEU A 209 5.46 20.50 -19.56
N ARG A 210 4.63 21.48 -19.96
CA ARG A 210 4.86 22.89 -19.61
C ARG A 210 4.86 23.12 -18.10
N GLU A 211 3.87 22.58 -17.39
CA GLU A 211 3.80 22.64 -15.92
C GLU A 211 5.04 22.02 -15.26
N HIS A 212 5.54 20.91 -15.81
CA HIS A 212 6.75 20.28 -15.31
C HIS A 212 8.00 21.16 -15.49
N LEU A 213 8.17 21.78 -16.67
CA LEU A 213 9.29 22.69 -16.94
C LEU A 213 9.25 23.95 -16.06
N GLU A 214 8.06 24.40 -15.65
CA GLU A 214 7.89 25.52 -14.72
C GLU A 214 8.25 25.14 -13.27
N SER A 215 8.04 23.86 -12.90
CA SER A 215 8.26 23.37 -11.54
C SER A 215 9.71 22.97 -11.21
N ASP A 216 10.51 22.65 -12.22
CA ASP A 216 11.87 22.13 -12.04
C ASP A 216 12.87 22.87 -12.95
N ALA A 217 13.62 23.80 -12.36
CA ALA A 217 14.62 24.60 -13.06
C ALA A 217 15.92 23.82 -13.39
N THR A 218 16.04 22.56 -12.96
CA THR A 218 17.27 21.77 -13.09
C THR A 218 17.27 20.82 -14.28
N VAL A 219 16.17 20.77 -15.05
CA VAL A 219 16.02 19.82 -16.15
C VAL A 219 16.86 20.23 -17.37
N SER A 220 17.74 19.33 -17.81
CA SER A 220 18.52 19.52 -19.04
C SER A 220 17.68 19.33 -20.30
N LEU A 221 17.75 20.28 -21.23
CA LEU A 221 17.07 20.20 -22.54
C LEU A 221 17.52 18.97 -23.34
N THR A 222 18.79 18.60 -23.23
CA THR A 222 19.37 17.44 -23.92
C THR A 222 18.74 16.14 -23.41
N ASN A 223 18.57 16.00 -22.09
CA ASN A 223 17.92 14.83 -21.49
C ASN A 223 16.42 14.78 -21.79
N ILE A 224 15.75 15.94 -21.90
CA ILE A 224 14.35 16.01 -22.35
C ILE A 224 14.23 15.47 -23.77
N ALA A 225 15.07 15.97 -24.70
CA ALA A 225 15.09 15.52 -26.10
C ALA A 225 15.31 14.02 -26.21
N TYR A 226 16.35 13.51 -25.53
CA TYR A 226 16.69 12.09 -25.51
C TYR A 226 15.57 11.22 -24.93
N THR A 227 15.01 11.60 -23.78
CA THR A 227 13.93 10.85 -23.12
C THR A 227 12.66 10.78 -23.97
N LEU A 228 12.31 11.87 -24.65
CA LEU A 228 11.12 11.93 -25.49
C LEU A 228 11.28 11.22 -26.83
N ALA A 229 12.49 11.17 -27.37
CA ALA A 229 12.79 10.44 -28.61
C ALA A 229 12.98 8.93 -28.38
N CYS A 230 13.79 8.53 -27.39
CA CYS A 230 14.17 7.13 -27.20
C CYS A 230 13.38 6.42 -26.10
N GLY A 231 12.78 7.18 -25.18
CA GLY A 231 12.07 6.65 -24.00
C GLY A 231 10.55 6.67 -24.12
N ARG A 232 9.97 6.94 -25.30
CA ARG A 232 8.53 7.05 -25.51
C ARG A 232 8.09 6.29 -26.76
N ARG A 233 6.86 5.79 -26.73
CA ARG A 233 6.21 5.27 -27.94
C ARG A 233 5.71 6.43 -28.79
N HIS A 234 5.94 6.35 -30.10
CA HIS A 234 5.48 7.36 -31.05
C HIS A 234 4.12 7.00 -31.68
N PHE A 235 3.19 7.96 -31.64
CA PHE A 235 1.82 7.83 -32.14
C PHE A 235 1.56 8.73 -33.36
N GLY A 236 0.34 8.69 -33.91
CA GLY A 236 -0.02 9.41 -35.14
C GLY A 236 -0.24 10.92 -34.99
N LYS A 237 -0.55 11.44 -33.80
CA LYS A 237 -0.66 12.88 -33.56
C LYS A 237 0.68 13.38 -33.06
N ARG A 238 1.45 14.03 -33.93
CA ARG A 238 2.87 14.35 -33.69
C ARG A 238 3.12 15.85 -33.67
N VAL A 239 4.12 16.25 -32.90
CA VAL A 239 4.68 17.60 -32.90
C VAL A 239 6.19 17.48 -32.82
N ALA A 240 6.89 18.31 -33.58
CA ALA A 240 8.33 18.46 -33.52
C ALA A 240 8.69 19.91 -33.16
N ILE A 241 9.58 20.12 -32.20
CA ILE A 241 9.98 21.46 -31.78
C ILE A 241 11.51 21.53 -31.82
N LEU A 242 12.06 22.47 -32.58
CA LEU A 242 13.46 22.88 -32.44
C LEU A 242 13.54 23.99 -31.40
N CYS A 243 14.42 23.85 -30.41
CA CYS A 243 14.66 24.87 -29.40
C CYS A 243 16.08 24.74 -28.83
N ARG A 244 16.62 25.83 -28.30
CA ARG A 244 17.99 25.92 -27.74
C ARG A 244 17.99 26.06 -26.23
N SER A 245 16.83 26.28 -25.62
CA SER A 245 16.68 26.39 -24.18
C SER A 245 15.33 25.84 -23.71
N VAL A 246 15.26 25.53 -22.42
CA VAL A 246 14.00 25.15 -21.76
C VAL A 246 12.95 26.28 -21.87
N SER A 247 13.37 27.54 -21.83
CA SER A 247 12.49 28.69 -22.02
C SER A 247 11.89 28.75 -23.43
N GLU A 248 12.70 28.52 -24.48
CA GLU A 248 12.21 28.42 -25.86
C GLU A 248 11.23 27.26 -26.02
N LEU A 249 11.50 26.11 -25.37
CA LEU A 249 10.57 24.98 -25.35
C LEU A 249 9.24 25.36 -24.69
N ALA A 250 9.27 25.97 -23.50
CA ALA A 250 8.06 26.37 -22.77
C ALA A 250 7.20 27.35 -23.59
N ASN A 251 7.83 28.31 -24.28
CA ASN A 251 7.14 29.24 -25.18
C ASN A 251 6.48 28.53 -26.37
N ALA A 252 7.20 27.61 -27.03
CA ALA A 252 6.66 26.81 -28.13
C ALA A 252 5.46 25.95 -27.68
N LEU A 253 5.53 25.34 -26.49
CA LEU A 253 4.40 24.63 -25.90
C LEU A 253 3.20 25.57 -25.66
N GLY A 254 3.44 26.79 -25.19
CA GLY A 254 2.41 27.83 -25.06
C GLY A 254 1.71 28.15 -26.38
N SER A 255 2.48 28.38 -27.45
CA SER A 255 1.92 28.65 -28.78
C SER A 255 1.10 27.48 -29.33
N LEU A 256 1.57 26.25 -29.14
CA LEU A 256 0.84 25.04 -29.55
C LEU A 256 -0.48 24.86 -28.80
N LEU A 257 -0.51 25.20 -27.52
CA LEU A 257 -1.74 25.15 -26.71
C LEU A 257 -2.79 26.16 -27.16
N SER A 258 -2.38 27.27 -27.78
CA SER A 258 -3.28 28.27 -28.37
C SER A 258 -3.67 27.98 -29.81
N ALA A 259 -3.04 27.00 -30.47
CA ALA A 259 -3.31 26.67 -31.86
C ALA A 259 -4.63 25.90 -32.02
N ALA A 260 -5.41 26.24 -33.06
CA ALA A 260 -6.67 25.55 -33.36
C ALA A 260 -6.48 24.05 -33.70
N LYS A 261 -5.33 23.69 -34.27
CA LYS A 261 -4.96 22.31 -34.60
C LYS A 261 -3.52 22.03 -34.19
N PRO A 262 -3.25 21.55 -32.97
CA PRO A 262 -1.90 21.45 -32.44
C PRO A 262 -1.05 20.31 -33.04
N SER A 263 -1.66 19.30 -33.67
CA SER A 263 -0.92 18.18 -34.27
C SER A 263 -0.42 18.48 -35.68
N MET A 264 0.59 17.70 -36.07
CA MET A 264 1.27 17.75 -37.37
C MET A 264 1.96 19.09 -37.61
N GLN A 265 2.55 19.66 -36.56
CA GLN A 265 3.27 20.92 -36.61
C GLN A 265 4.76 20.73 -36.33
N ILE A 266 5.57 21.55 -37.01
CA ILE A 266 6.98 21.75 -36.71
C ILE A 266 7.14 23.19 -36.23
N PHE A 267 7.71 23.36 -35.05
CA PHE A 267 8.04 24.67 -34.50
C PHE A 267 9.56 24.88 -34.58
N THR A 268 9.99 26.02 -35.09
CA THR A 268 11.41 26.38 -35.21
C THR A 268 11.64 27.77 -34.61
N PRO A 269 12.83 28.05 -34.07
CA PRO A 269 13.24 29.42 -33.77
C PRO A 269 13.24 30.25 -35.07
N SER A 270 13.07 31.56 -34.93
CA SER A 270 13.10 32.52 -36.05
C SER A 270 14.45 32.57 -36.76
N ASP A 271 15.53 32.32 -36.02
CA ASP A 271 16.87 32.10 -36.54
C ASP A 271 17.30 30.66 -36.22
N LEU A 272 17.42 29.83 -37.26
CA LEU A 272 17.91 28.45 -37.15
C LEU A 272 19.37 28.40 -36.68
N GLY A 273 20.12 29.51 -36.80
CA GLY A 273 21.53 29.61 -36.43
C GLY A 273 22.46 28.79 -37.32
N GLN A 274 23.72 28.68 -36.92
CA GLN A 274 24.70 27.78 -37.54
C GLN A 274 24.74 26.41 -36.82
N GLY A 275 25.25 25.37 -37.49
CA GLY A 275 25.41 24.03 -36.91
C GLY A 275 24.48 22.98 -37.53
N ASN A 276 23.97 22.06 -36.71
CA ASN A 276 23.17 20.90 -37.16
C ASN A 276 21.66 21.19 -37.31
N ALA A 277 21.21 22.45 -37.18
CA ALA A 277 19.79 22.83 -37.20
C ALA A 277 19.06 22.35 -38.47
N GLN A 278 19.70 22.45 -39.64
CA GLN A 278 19.11 21.99 -40.90
C GLN A 278 18.90 20.47 -40.94
N ALA A 279 19.82 19.71 -40.35
CA ALA A 279 19.70 18.26 -40.23
C ALA A 279 18.57 17.87 -39.26
N LEU A 280 18.47 18.58 -38.13
CA LEU A 280 17.36 18.41 -37.17
C LEU A 280 16.01 18.77 -37.78
N LEU A 281 15.94 19.81 -38.61
CA LEU A 281 14.71 20.19 -39.31
C LEU A 281 14.30 19.11 -40.32
N LYS A 282 15.25 18.55 -41.09
CA LYS A 282 14.97 17.41 -41.98
C LYS A 282 14.43 16.22 -41.19
N GLN A 283 15.01 15.93 -40.03
CA GLN A 283 14.53 14.87 -39.14
C GLN A 283 13.15 15.15 -38.57
N ALA A 284 12.83 16.40 -38.23
CA ALA A 284 11.49 16.81 -37.80
C ALA A 284 10.44 16.55 -38.89
N HIS A 285 10.75 16.85 -40.15
CA HIS A 285 9.86 16.55 -41.28
C HIS A 285 9.60 15.06 -41.43
N VAL A 286 10.65 14.23 -41.42
CA VAL A 286 10.52 12.76 -41.47
C VAL A 286 9.64 12.26 -40.33
N TYR A 287 9.89 12.73 -39.10
CA TYR A 287 9.10 12.35 -37.94
C TYR A 287 7.62 12.73 -38.09
N ILE A 288 7.31 13.95 -38.53
CA ILE A 288 5.92 14.36 -38.74
C ILE A 288 5.26 13.47 -39.80
N GLU A 289 5.91 13.25 -40.94
CA GLU A 289 5.37 12.49 -42.07
C GLU A 289 5.09 11.03 -41.72
N ASN A 290 6.09 10.30 -41.21
CA ASN A 290 6.00 8.85 -41.07
C ASN A 290 6.28 8.33 -39.64
N GLY A 291 6.77 9.18 -38.74
CA GLY A 291 6.97 8.84 -37.32
C GLY A 291 8.28 8.12 -37.05
N GLN A 292 9.16 8.04 -38.04
CA GLN A 292 10.49 7.49 -37.86
C GLN A 292 11.33 8.41 -36.99
N VAL A 293 12.03 7.80 -36.03
CA VAL A 293 13.00 8.44 -35.16
C VAL A 293 14.34 7.77 -35.40
N ASN A 294 15.38 8.57 -35.60
CA ASN A 294 16.75 8.09 -35.66
C ASN A 294 17.34 8.18 -34.26
N ASP A 295 17.21 7.13 -33.46
CA ASP A 295 17.63 7.14 -32.04
C ASP A 295 19.11 7.50 -31.88
N ALA A 296 19.97 7.09 -32.82
CA ALA A 296 21.41 7.37 -32.80
C ALA A 296 21.76 8.87 -32.95
N SER A 297 20.83 9.71 -33.41
CA SER A 297 21.03 11.16 -33.47
C SER A 297 20.82 11.85 -32.12
N PHE A 298 20.17 11.19 -31.17
CA PHE A 298 19.91 11.72 -29.84
C PHE A 298 20.99 11.25 -28.88
N GLN A 299 21.43 12.16 -28.02
CA GLN A 299 22.39 11.87 -26.96
C GLN A 299 21.87 12.48 -25.67
N GLY A 300 22.13 11.81 -24.55
CA GLY A 300 21.69 12.24 -23.23
C GLY A 300 21.46 11.04 -22.33
N SER A 301 20.83 11.31 -21.19
CA SER A 301 20.38 10.29 -20.24
C SER A 301 18.88 10.37 -20.04
N ILE A 302 18.27 9.25 -19.71
CA ILE A 302 16.84 9.21 -19.38
C ILE A 302 16.60 10.12 -18.17
N CYS A 303 15.55 10.95 -18.22
CA CYS A 303 15.09 11.73 -17.07
C CYS A 303 13.61 11.48 -16.79
N SER A 304 13.18 11.84 -15.59
CA SER A 304 11.77 11.78 -15.21
C SER A 304 11.01 12.90 -15.92
N LEU A 305 10.09 12.52 -16.81
CA LEU A 305 9.16 13.44 -17.47
C LEU A 305 7.72 12.98 -17.22
N PRO A 306 6.72 13.87 -17.35
CA PRO A 306 5.32 13.51 -17.17
C PRO A 306 4.91 12.28 -17.98
N ALA A 307 4.14 11.40 -17.36
CA ALA A 307 3.60 10.21 -18.01
C ALA A 307 2.60 10.60 -19.10
N SER A 308 2.53 9.79 -20.16
CA SER A 308 1.56 9.97 -21.25
C SER A 308 0.12 9.99 -20.70
N PRO A 309 -0.70 10.99 -21.05
CA PRO A 309 -2.06 11.08 -20.56
C PRO A 309 -2.94 10.02 -21.24
N PHE A 310 -3.32 8.98 -20.48
CA PHE A 310 -4.28 7.98 -20.95
C PHE A 310 -5.66 8.60 -21.16
N ASN A 311 -6.41 8.03 -22.11
CA ASN A 311 -7.80 8.38 -22.29
C ASN A 311 -8.62 7.75 -21.15
N SER A 312 -9.32 8.59 -20.38
CA SER A 312 -10.11 8.16 -19.23
C SER A 312 -11.48 7.62 -19.64
N MET A 313 -11.51 6.70 -20.61
CA MET A 313 -12.74 6.00 -20.98
C MET A 313 -13.10 5.00 -19.89
N SER A 314 -14.36 5.01 -19.49
CA SER A 314 -14.87 4.03 -18.53
C SER A 314 -15.12 2.70 -19.24
N PHE A 315 -14.38 1.67 -18.84
CA PHE A 315 -14.62 0.28 -19.22
C PHE A 315 -15.05 -0.46 -17.97
N TRP A 316 -16.37 -0.60 -17.79
CA TRP A 316 -16.95 -1.27 -16.64
C TRP A 316 -17.93 -2.32 -17.12
N ALA A 317 -17.88 -3.52 -16.51
CA ALA A 317 -18.93 -4.51 -16.74
C ALA A 317 -20.28 -3.91 -16.33
N SER A 318 -21.24 -3.95 -17.25
CA SER A 318 -22.54 -3.31 -17.05
C SER A 318 -23.26 -3.92 -15.84
N SER A 319 -24.01 -3.11 -15.11
CA SER A 319 -24.87 -3.62 -14.03
C SER A 319 -26.02 -4.52 -14.53
N LYS A 320 -26.26 -4.59 -15.85
CA LYS A 320 -27.29 -5.43 -16.46
C LYS A 320 -26.87 -6.91 -16.55
N ASP A 321 -25.58 -7.20 -16.50
CA ASP A 321 -25.05 -8.58 -16.41
C ASP A 321 -24.87 -9.05 -14.96
N LYS A 322 -25.27 -8.22 -13.99
CA LYS A 322 -25.43 -8.69 -12.62
C LYS A 322 -26.78 -9.40 -12.54
N ALA A 323 -26.77 -10.74 -12.59
CA ALA A 323 -27.68 -11.50 -11.73
C ALA A 323 -27.67 -10.78 -10.39
N PRO A 324 -28.84 -10.41 -9.82
CA PRO A 324 -28.94 -9.39 -8.78
C PRO A 324 -27.83 -9.62 -7.79
N ALA A 325 -26.83 -8.75 -7.83
CA ALA A 325 -25.78 -8.78 -6.84
C ALA A 325 -26.58 -8.60 -5.56
N LYS A 326 -26.71 -9.67 -4.76
CA LYS A 326 -27.11 -9.55 -3.37
C LYS A 326 -26.19 -8.44 -2.89
N GLN A 327 -26.75 -7.26 -2.71
CA GLN A 327 -26.10 -6.26 -1.92
C GLN A 327 -25.87 -7.01 -0.62
N ALA A 328 -24.64 -7.47 -0.40
CA ALA A 328 -24.08 -7.48 0.93
C ALA A 328 -23.98 -5.99 1.29
N SER A 329 -25.14 -5.35 1.47
CA SER A 329 -25.25 -4.47 2.59
C SER A 329 -24.71 -5.32 3.73
N VAL A 330 -23.67 -4.82 4.39
CA VAL A 330 -23.62 -5.03 5.82
C VAL A 330 -24.81 -4.25 6.39
N ALA A 331 -26.03 -4.65 5.99
CA ALA A 331 -27.14 -4.61 6.89
C ALA A 331 -26.58 -5.36 8.09
N ARG A 332 -26.38 -4.62 9.19
CA ARG A 332 -26.40 -5.18 10.53
C ARG A 332 -27.38 -6.34 10.43
N PRO A 333 -26.93 -7.61 10.51
CA PRO A 333 -27.75 -8.73 10.11
C PRO A 333 -29.08 -8.52 10.81
N SER A 334 -30.15 -8.37 10.01
CA SER A 334 -31.49 -8.44 10.59
C SER A 334 -31.44 -9.67 11.47
N PRO A 335 -31.70 -9.54 12.79
CA PRO A 335 -31.51 -10.64 13.71
C PRO A 335 -32.20 -11.85 13.08
N PRO A 336 -31.51 -12.99 12.90
CA PRO A 336 -32.09 -14.12 12.21
C PRO A 336 -33.46 -14.40 12.84
N ALA A 337 -34.46 -14.62 12.00
CA ALA A 337 -35.86 -14.78 12.40
C ALA A 337 -36.09 -15.97 13.36
N SER A 338 -35.04 -16.70 13.74
CA SER A 338 -35.05 -17.84 14.65
C SER A 338 -34.07 -17.69 15.82
N ALA A 339 -33.92 -16.51 16.41
CA ALA A 339 -33.39 -16.49 17.77
C ALA A 339 -34.35 -17.32 18.66
N PRO A 340 -33.88 -18.29 19.47
CA PRO A 340 -34.75 -19.26 20.13
C PRO A 340 -35.83 -18.55 20.94
N ARG A 341 -37.09 -18.71 20.54
CA ARG A 341 -38.24 -18.10 21.22
C ARG A 341 -38.69 -19.06 22.31
N ALA A 342 -38.79 -18.55 23.54
CA ALA A 342 -39.45 -19.29 24.60
C ALA A 342 -40.90 -19.53 24.18
N THR A 343 -41.30 -20.79 24.09
CA THR A 343 -42.65 -21.19 23.67
C THR A 343 -43.63 -21.11 24.83
N ALA A 344 -43.15 -21.22 26.07
CA ALA A 344 -43.89 -20.92 27.28
C ALA A 344 -42.94 -20.55 28.44
N ALA A 345 -43.35 -19.60 29.28
CA ALA A 345 -42.75 -19.33 30.59
C ALA A 345 -43.79 -19.67 31.66
N ARG A 346 -43.45 -20.54 32.61
CA ARG A 346 -44.39 -21.02 33.63
C ARG A 346 -43.71 -21.07 35.00
N SER A 347 -44.43 -20.68 36.05
CA SER A 347 -44.03 -20.92 37.44
C SER A 347 -44.93 -21.97 38.04
N LYS A 348 -44.36 -23.04 38.62
CA LYS A 348 -45.12 -24.03 39.39
C LYS A 348 -44.30 -24.37 40.65
N ALA A 349 -44.88 -24.13 41.82
CA ALA A 349 -44.20 -24.25 43.12
C ALA A 349 -42.89 -23.41 43.21
N ALA A 350 -41.91 -23.84 44.01
CA ALA A 350 -40.62 -23.18 44.22
C ALA A 350 -39.63 -23.29 43.03
N SER A 351 -40.12 -23.52 41.81
CA SER A 351 -39.29 -23.66 40.61
C SER A 351 -39.88 -22.92 39.42
N LYS A 352 -39.00 -22.29 38.65
CA LYS A 352 -39.34 -21.57 37.42
C LYS A 352 -38.81 -22.34 36.23
N TYR A 353 -39.56 -22.33 35.13
CA TYR A 353 -39.09 -22.91 33.88
C TYR A 353 -39.53 -22.18 32.63
N CYS A 354 -38.71 -22.32 31.59
CA CYS A 354 -39.03 -21.95 30.22
C CYS A 354 -38.90 -23.16 29.31
N GLU A 355 -39.81 -23.24 28.34
CA GLU A 355 -39.76 -24.22 27.26
C GLU A 355 -39.25 -23.56 25.98
N PHE A 356 -38.36 -24.26 25.28
CA PHE A 356 -37.81 -23.85 23.98
C PHE A 356 -37.96 -24.99 22.99
N THR A 357 -38.33 -24.65 21.75
CA THR A 357 -38.29 -25.56 20.62
C THR A 357 -37.09 -25.21 19.75
N LEU A 358 -36.18 -26.18 19.58
CA LEU A 358 -35.02 -26.07 18.70
C LEU A 358 -35.15 -27.09 17.57
N THR A 359 -34.74 -26.72 16.37
CA THR A 359 -34.80 -27.59 15.20
C THR A 359 -33.44 -27.81 14.58
N VAL A 360 -33.31 -28.91 13.83
CA VAL A 360 -32.07 -29.23 13.09
C VAL A 360 -31.72 -28.18 12.02
N ASP A 361 -32.70 -27.38 11.60
CA ASP A 361 -32.58 -26.32 10.58
C ASP A 361 -32.22 -24.95 11.18
N ASP A 362 -32.21 -24.81 12.51
CA ASP A 362 -31.75 -23.59 13.14
C ASP A 362 -30.28 -23.36 12.77
N PHE A 363 -29.93 -22.19 12.22
CA PHE A 363 -28.59 -21.94 11.67
C PHE A 363 -27.46 -22.26 12.66
N PHE A 364 -27.65 -21.99 13.95
CA PHE A 364 -26.66 -22.26 15.00
C PHE A 364 -26.51 -23.76 15.33
N ILE A 365 -27.43 -24.62 14.89
CA ILE A 365 -27.34 -26.08 14.95
C ILE A 365 -26.90 -26.66 13.59
N ALA A 366 -27.49 -26.17 12.50
CA ALA A 366 -27.19 -26.62 11.13
C ALA A 366 -25.72 -26.36 10.76
N ASP A 367 -25.18 -25.20 11.14
CA ASP A 367 -23.82 -24.78 10.79
C ASP A 367 -22.77 -25.24 11.82
N HIS A 368 -23.18 -25.75 12.98
CA HIS A 368 -22.27 -26.16 14.05
C HIS A 368 -22.07 -27.68 14.08
N LEU A 369 -21.07 -28.11 13.32
CA LEU A 369 -20.69 -29.51 13.16
C LEU A 369 -19.46 -29.84 14.01
N VAL A 370 -19.61 -30.80 14.93
CA VAL A 370 -18.51 -31.35 15.72
C VAL A 370 -18.36 -32.82 15.36
N MET A 371 -17.21 -33.20 14.79
CA MET A 371 -16.96 -34.57 14.28
C MET A 371 -18.06 -35.08 13.34
N GLY A 372 -18.60 -34.18 12.49
CA GLY A 372 -19.66 -34.49 11.53
C GLY A 372 -21.07 -34.56 12.12
N GLN A 373 -21.25 -34.34 13.42
CA GLN A 373 -22.56 -34.30 14.07
C GLN A 373 -23.02 -32.85 14.31
N LYS A 374 -24.30 -32.58 14.11
CA LYS A 374 -24.92 -31.29 14.44
C LYS A 374 -25.07 -31.21 15.97
N VAL A 375 -24.32 -30.30 16.60
CA VAL A 375 -24.28 -30.15 18.06
C VAL A 375 -24.69 -28.75 18.45
N LEU A 376 -25.51 -28.59 19.50
CA LEU A 376 -25.82 -27.26 20.02
C LEU A 376 -24.53 -26.57 20.53
N PRO A 377 -24.17 -25.37 20.06
CA PRO A 377 -22.99 -24.67 20.56
C PRO A 377 -23.09 -24.40 22.06
N GLY A 378 -21.97 -24.52 22.79
CA GLY A 378 -21.92 -24.27 24.25
C GLY A 378 -22.46 -22.89 24.64
N VAL A 379 -22.20 -21.87 23.81
CA VAL A 379 -22.71 -20.50 23.99
C VAL A 379 -24.23 -20.38 23.87
N MET A 380 -24.90 -21.29 23.17
CA MET A 380 -26.35 -21.26 23.03
C MET A 380 -27.06 -21.66 24.33
N TYR A 381 -26.47 -22.52 25.16
CA TYR A 381 -27.00 -22.83 26.48
C TYR A 381 -27.10 -21.58 27.37
N ILE A 382 -26.09 -20.70 27.28
CA ILE A 382 -26.04 -19.45 28.03
C ILE A 382 -27.11 -18.47 27.51
N GLU A 383 -27.29 -18.37 26.19
CA GLU A 383 -28.32 -17.52 25.59
C GLU A 383 -29.74 -18.00 25.96
N LEU A 384 -30.00 -19.31 25.98
CA LEU A 384 -31.27 -19.88 26.43
C LEU A 384 -31.54 -19.58 27.91
N MET A 385 -30.52 -19.66 28.76
CA MET A 385 -30.63 -19.32 30.19
C MET A 385 -30.95 -17.84 30.37
N LYS A 386 -30.22 -16.95 29.70
CA LYS A 386 -30.48 -15.50 29.71
C LYS A 386 -31.91 -15.19 29.28
N ARG A 387 -32.38 -15.82 28.19
CA ARG A 387 -33.77 -15.65 27.70
C ARG A 387 -34.80 -16.14 28.71
N SER A 388 -34.53 -17.22 29.41
CA SER A 388 -35.42 -17.76 30.44
C SER A 388 -35.60 -16.75 31.59
N VAL A 389 -34.51 -16.15 32.05
CA VAL A 389 -34.54 -15.10 33.08
C VAL A 389 -35.31 -13.88 32.58
N CYS A 390 -35.01 -13.39 31.36
CA CYS A 390 -35.75 -12.26 30.79
C CYS A 390 -37.25 -12.55 30.61
N ALA A 391 -37.61 -13.76 30.18
CA ALA A 391 -39.00 -14.15 29.94
C ALA A 391 -39.81 -14.24 31.24
N VAL A 392 -39.20 -14.68 32.35
CA VAL A 392 -39.90 -14.83 33.63
C VAL A 392 -39.93 -13.55 34.46
N TYR A 393 -38.86 -12.74 34.43
CA TYR A 393 -38.75 -11.53 35.27
C TYR A 393 -39.07 -10.23 34.51
N GLY A 394 -39.28 -10.29 33.19
CA GLY A 394 -39.68 -9.16 32.35
C GLY A 394 -38.60 -8.09 32.15
N ASP A 395 -38.96 -7.00 31.47
CA ASP A 395 -38.02 -5.93 31.08
C ASP A 395 -37.46 -5.13 32.26
N LYS A 396 -38.08 -5.19 33.45
CA LYS A 396 -37.52 -4.60 34.68
C LYS A 396 -36.18 -5.24 35.08
N PHE A 397 -35.93 -6.48 34.67
CA PHE A 397 -34.67 -7.19 34.97
C PHE A 397 -33.51 -6.78 34.04
N LYS A 398 -33.79 -6.28 32.83
CA LYS A 398 -32.75 -5.87 31.85
C LYS A 398 -31.98 -4.63 32.27
N ASN A 399 -32.60 -3.75 33.06
CA ASN A 399 -32.07 -2.42 33.36
C ASN A 399 -31.56 -2.25 34.80
N ALA A 400 -31.77 -3.24 35.68
CA ALA A 400 -31.50 -3.09 37.11
C ALA A 400 -30.45 -4.08 37.68
N TYR A 401 -30.10 -5.15 36.97
CA TYR A 401 -29.21 -6.20 37.50
C TYR A 401 -28.23 -6.72 36.44
N GLN A 402 -26.99 -6.99 36.84
CA GLN A 402 -26.04 -7.81 36.08
C GLN A 402 -26.26 -9.29 36.43
N ILE A 403 -26.51 -10.14 35.44
CA ILE A 403 -26.58 -11.59 35.64
C ILE A 403 -25.17 -12.14 35.59
N ALA A 404 -24.65 -12.61 36.73
CA ALA A 404 -23.44 -13.41 36.80
C ALA A 404 -23.82 -14.89 36.79
N LEU A 405 -23.25 -15.65 35.85
CA LEU A 405 -23.37 -17.10 35.81
C LEU A 405 -22.04 -17.69 36.27
N ASN A 406 -22.06 -18.36 37.41
CA ASN A 406 -20.88 -19.01 37.99
C ASN A 406 -21.07 -20.53 37.90
N ASP A 407 -19.96 -21.27 37.95
CA ASP A 407 -19.95 -22.74 38.06
C ASP A 407 -20.72 -23.47 36.94
N ILE A 408 -20.57 -22.99 35.70
CA ILE A 408 -21.19 -23.62 34.52
C ILE A 408 -20.43 -24.90 34.15
N ALA A 409 -21.15 -26.02 34.13
CA ALA A 409 -20.64 -27.31 33.64
C ALA A 409 -21.50 -27.83 32.48
N TRP A 410 -20.85 -28.21 31.37
CA TRP A 410 -21.50 -28.92 30.27
C TRP A 410 -21.37 -30.42 30.49
N VAL A 411 -22.43 -31.04 31.03
CA VAL A 411 -22.42 -32.46 31.40
C VAL A 411 -22.49 -33.37 30.17
N GLN A 412 -23.28 -32.99 29.16
CA GLN A 412 -23.43 -33.75 27.92
C GLN A 412 -23.80 -32.82 26.76
N PRO A 413 -23.19 -32.98 25.56
CA PRO A 413 -23.57 -32.22 24.38
C PRO A 413 -24.97 -32.61 23.89
N MET A 414 -25.74 -31.62 23.46
CA MET A 414 -27.01 -31.86 22.75
C MET A 414 -26.73 -32.07 21.28
N VAL A 415 -26.92 -33.30 20.83
CA VAL A 415 -26.73 -33.70 19.43
C VAL A 415 -28.08 -33.77 18.73
N PHE A 416 -28.17 -33.21 17.53
CA PHE A 416 -29.37 -33.23 16.70
C PHE A 416 -29.16 -34.21 15.55
N THR A 417 -30.15 -35.07 15.32
CA THR A 417 -30.18 -36.03 14.20
C THR A 417 -31.41 -35.80 13.35
N ASP A 418 -31.36 -36.17 12.08
CA ASP A 418 -32.49 -36.00 11.15
C ASP A 418 -33.71 -36.86 11.52
N ALA A 419 -33.54 -37.87 12.41
CA ALA A 419 -34.61 -38.71 12.93
C ALA A 419 -35.45 -38.05 14.06
N THR A 420 -34.90 -37.02 14.72
CA THR A 420 -35.61 -36.22 15.75
C THR A 420 -35.40 -34.74 15.46
N PRO A 421 -36.13 -34.18 14.47
CA PRO A 421 -35.87 -32.85 13.94
C PRO A 421 -36.24 -31.70 14.90
N ARG A 422 -36.87 -32.03 16.04
CA ARG A 422 -37.33 -31.08 17.05
C ARG A 422 -37.12 -31.64 18.44
N HIS A 423 -36.57 -30.81 19.32
CA HIS A 423 -36.53 -31.10 20.74
C HIS A 423 -37.17 -29.96 21.54
N ALA A 424 -38.06 -30.32 22.47
CA ALA A 424 -38.60 -29.41 23.46
C ALA A 424 -37.82 -29.59 24.77
N TYR A 425 -37.21 -28.51 25.25
CA TYR A 425 -36.40 -28.54 26.47
C TYR A 425 -37.01 -27.68 27.56
N ARG A 426 -36.96 -28.18 28.79
CA ARG A 426 -37.36 -27.43 29.98
C ARG A 426 -36.13 -27.01 30.76
N LEU A 427 -35.88 -25.71 30.84
CA LEU A 427 -34.79 -25.16 31.65
C LEU A 427 -35.33 -24.86 33.04
N LEU A 428 -34.86 -25.57 34.06
CA LEU A 428 -35.30 -25.45 35.45
C LEU A 428 -34.27 -24.67 36.27
N TRP A 429 -34.73 -23.73 37.09
CA TRP A 429 -33.91 -23.09 38.12
C TRP A 429 -34.74 -22.83 39.38
N LYS A 430 -34.04 -22.69 40.50
CA LYS A 430 -34.62 -22.35 41.80
C LYS A 430 -34.38 -20.88 42.11
#